data_AF-N9UVV3-F1
#
_entry.id   AF-N9UVV3-F1
#
_cell.length_a   1.000
_cell.length_b   1.000
_cell.length_c   1.000
_cell.angle_alpha   90.00
_cell.angle_beta   90.00
_cell.angle_gamma   90.00
#
_symmetry.space_group_name_H-M   'P 1'
#
loop_
_entity.id
_entity.type
_entity.pdbx_description
1 polymer ?
#
loop_
_entity_poly.entity_id
_entity_poly.type
_entity_poly.pdbx_seq_one_letter_code
_entity_poly.pdbx_strand_id
1 'polypeptide(L)'
;MKEDNILKPYTLNEEEKEHKIELKYVNFEEIYQLINRMYKLILNGDKEDIYEYSKEYIHSRLNTLQPNMSMFKKVDEKILENCFATQILPLMEIAGRFILTQYSFYFIPYVEESIVTKSGVLSDVVYLFRRRYIMQHNGLEFFFQKSSTFIVFETKEERDKIEEIIYKSSKIKIKADDGSQFNEMINKWKKREITNYEYLIYLNFIAGRSYNDLTQYPIFPWVLSNYSSSSIDLNDSLNYRDLSKPIGALNQERLEKLRERMLEMTPPLFLYGTHYSTPAYVVFFLVRLVPEFMLHLQSGVFDKPDRIFSSIDECWKGVLSHTSDVKELVPEFYSNVNFLNNKEHVYFGFRTTQDLIDDVKLPNWASSPQQFSQIMKDALESDYVSENLNKWIDLIFGYLQRPPAAFDADNWI
;
A
#
# COMPACT_ATOMS: atom_id res chain seq x y z
N MET A 1 -13.59 17.57 -1.56
CA MET A 1 -12.26 17.00 -1.90
C MET A 1 -11.46 17.83 -2.91
N LYS A 2 -12.04 18.81 -3.61
CA LYS A 2 -11.33 20.02 -4.06
C LYS A 2 -12.36 21.16 -3.99
N GLU A 3 -12.16 22.14 -3.12
CA GLU A 3 -12.96 23.37 -3.23
C GLU A 3 -12.31 24.16 -4.37
N ASP A 4 -13.09 24.55 -5.38
CA ASP A 4 -12.59 25.26 -6.57
C ASP A 4 -11.50 24.53 -7.38
N ASN A 5 -11.50 23.18 -7.37
CA ASN A 5 -10.45 22.34 -7.98
C ASN A 5 -9.04 22.53 -7.38
N ILE A 6 -8.92 23.17 -6.23
CA ILE A 6 -7.65 23.33 -5.52
C ILE A 6 -7.56 22.27 -4.43
N LEU A 7 -6.43 21.55 -4.42
CA LEU A 7 -6.13 20.62 -3.34
C LEU A 7 -5.54 21.39 -2.16
N LYS A 8 -6.33 21.54 -1.10
CA LYS A 8 -5.98 22.27 0.13
C LYS A 8 -6.47 21.50 1.36
N PRO A 9 -5.89 21.75 2.55
CA PRO A 9 -6.42 21.22 3.80
C PRO A 9 -7.92 21.44 3.94
N TYR A 10 -8.61 20.49 4.58
CA TYR A 10 -10.02 20.64 4.89
C TYR A 10 -10.21 21.82 5.85
N THR A 11 -11.16 22.69 5.51
CA THR A 11 -11.61 23.74 6.41
C THR A 11 -12.76 23.17 7.24
N LEU A 12 -12.50 22.90 8.52
CA LEU A 12 -13.53 22.48 9.46
C LEU A 12 -14.26 23.73 9.95
N ASN A 13 -15.48 23.95 9.46
CA ASN A 13 -16.35 25.03 9.94
C ASN A 13 -17.30 24.45 11.00
N GLU A 14 -17.11 24.87 12.25
CA GLU A 14 -18.04 24.60 13.35
C GLU A 14 -19.22 25.58 13.30
N GLU A 15 -20.03 25.48 12.26
CA GLU A 15 -21.28 26.25 12.14
C GLU A 15 -22.46 25.32 12.40
N GLU A 16 -23.45 25.76 13.19
CA GLU A 16 -24.75 25.10 13.26
C GLU A 16 -25.42 25.20 11.88
N LYS A 17 -25.47 24.08 11.17
CA LYS A 17 -26.16 23.96 9.88
C LYS A 17 -27.41 23.10 10.03
N GLU A 18 -28.53 23.66 9.61
CA GLU A 18 -29.75 22.91 9.42
C GLU A 18 -29.66 22.11 8.12
N HIS A 19 -29.45 20.80 8.23
CA HIS A 19 -29.45 19.89 7.08
C HIS A 19 -30.86 19.38 6.81
N LYS A 20 -31.45 19.79 5.67
CA LYS A 20 -32.71 19.21 5.20
C LYS A 20 -32.42 17.94 4.41
N ILE A 21 -32.81 16.80 4.98
CA ILE A 21 -32.70 15.50 4.33
C ILE A 21 -34.05 15.17 3.67
N GLU A 22 -34.07 15.10 2.35
CA GLU A 22 -35.24 14.64 1.58
C GLU A 22 -35.06 13.15 1.25
N LEU A 23 -36.02 12.33 1.68
CA LEU A 23 -36.02 10.90 1.44
C LEU A 23 -36.76 10.61 0.13
N LYS A 24 -36.02 10.26 -0.92
CA LYS A 24 -36.62 9.89 -2.21
C LYS A 24 -36.82 8.37 -2.26
N TYR A 25 -38.04 7.94 -2.56
CA TYR A 25 -38.40 6.53 -2.82
C TYR A 25 -38.26 5.55 -1.65
N VAL A 26 -38.38 6.00 -0.39
CA VAL A 26 -38.32 5.10 0.77
C VAL A 26 -39.48 5.35 1.74
N ASN A 27 -39.96 4.28 2.39
CA ASN A 27 -40.98 4.36 3.43
C ASN A 27 -40.41 5.10 4.66
N PHE A 28 -41.11 6.15 5.11
CA PHE A 28 -40.72 6.93 6.27
C PHE A 28 -40.53 6.08 7.52
N GLU A 29 -41.36 5.04 7.73
CA GLU A 29 -41.29 4.19 8.93
C GLU A 29 -39.98 3.39 8.99
N GLU A 30 -39.50 2.89 7.84
CA GLU A 30 -38.23 2.17 7.75
C GLU A 30 -37.04 3.08 8.06
N ILE A 31 -37.06 4.30 7.53
CA ILE A 31 -35.98 5.27 7.76
C ILE A 31 -36.05 5.86 9.16
N TYR A 32 -37.25 6.09 9.71
CA TYR A 32 -37.42 6.60 11.06
C TYR A 32 -36.84 5.63 12.09
N GLN A 33 -37.09 4.33 11.93
CA GLN A 33 -36.48 3.30 12.79
C GLN A 33 -34.95 3.31 12.71
N LEU A 34 -34.39 3.46 11.51
CA LEU A 34 -32.95 3.60 11.28
C LEU A 34 -32.38 4.84 11.99
N ILE A 35 -32.96 6.01 11.71
CA ILE A 35 -32.52 7.30 12.27
C ILE A 35 -32.61 7.26 13.79
N ASN A 36 -33.71 6.78 14.36
CA ASN A 36 -33.91 6.73 15.80
C ASN A 36 -32.94 5.76 16.47
N ARG A 37 -32.60 4.64 15.82
CA ARG A 37 -31.62 3.68 16.33
C ARG A 37 -30.18 4.21 16.22
N MET A 38 -29.82 4.84 15.10
CA MET A 38 -28.55 5.56 14.97
C MET A 38 -28.41 6.67 16.00
N TYR A 39 -29.46 7.48 16.19
CA TYR A 39 -29.50 8.54 17.19
C TYR A 39 -29.28 8.00 18.61
N LYS A 40 -29.93 6.88 18.96
CA LYS A 40 -29.69 6.20 20.25
C LYS A 40 -28.27 5.66 20.40
N LEU A 41 -27.69 5.12 19.34
CA LEU A 41 -26.31 4.62 19.34
C LEU A 41 -25.30 5.76 19.46
N ILE A 42 -25.54 6.90 18.81
CA ILE A 42 -24.70 8.09 18.94
C ILE A 42 -24.77 8.68 20.35
N LEU A 43 -25.95 8.64 20.98
CA LEU A 43 -26.15 9.17 22.34
C LEU A 43 -25.63 8.24 23.45
N ASN A 44 -25.71 6.92 23.26
CA ASN A 44 -25.52 5.94 24.35
C ASN A 44 -24.48 4.84 24.06
N GLY A 45 -24.05 4.66 22.81
CA GLY A 45 -23.18 3.56 22.41
C GLY A 45 -21.70 3.94 22.42
N ASP A 46 -20.82 2.95 22.64
CA ASP A 46 -19.40 3.11 22.34
C ASP A 46 -19.21 3.08 20.81
N LYS A 47 -18.06 3.56 20.31
CA LYS A 47 -17.75 3.58 18.86
C LYS A 47 -17.87 2.19 18.23
N GLU A 48 -17.59 1.14 18.98
CA GLU A 48 -17.64 -0.26 18.55
C GLU A 48 -19.09 -0.72 18.28
N ASP A 49 -20.05 -0.31 19.11
CA ASP A 49 -21.48 -0.61 18.92
C ASP A 49 -22.04 0.05 17.65
N ILE A 50 -21.59 1.28 17.36
CA ILE A 50 -21.96 2.01 16.14
C ILE A 50 -21.43 1.28 14.91
N TYR A 51 -20.20 0.78 14.98
CA TYR A 51 -19.54 0.07 13.88
C TYR A 51 -20.23 -1.27 13.56
N GLU A 52 -20.45 -2.11 14.56
CA GLU A 52 -21.11 -3.41 14.37
C GLU A 52 -22.54 -3.26 13.85
N TYR A 53 -23.31 -2.30 14.40
CA TYR A 53 -24.65 -2.03 13.87
C TYR A 53 -24.63 -1.56 12.41
N SER A 54 -23.68 -0.68 12.06
CA SER A 54 -23.52 -0.22 10.67
C SER A 54 -23.24 -1.40 9.74
N LYS A 55 -22.38 -2.33 10.16
CA LYS A 55 -22.05 -3.54 9.42
C LYS A 55 -23.24 -4.48 9.25
N GLU A 56 -24.04 -4.72 10.30
CA GLU A 56 -25.26 -5.52 10.24
C GLU A 56 -26.31 -4.90 9.31
N TYR A 57 -26.51 -3.58 9.38
CA TYR A 57 -27.45 -2.87 8.52
C TYR A 57 -27.04 -2.94 7.05
N ILE A 58 -25.76 -2.71 6.76
CA ILE A 58 -25.18 -2.86 5.42
C ILE A 58 -25.42 -4.29 4.89
N HIS A 59 -25.17 -5.32 5.71
CA HIS A 59 -25.43 -6.71 5.34
C HIS A 59 -26.90 -6.95 5.00
N SER A 60 -27.82 -6.49 5.86
CA SER A 60 -29.26 -6.66 5.66
C SER A 60 -29.72 -6.05 4.32
N ARG A 61 -29.23 -4.85 3.98
CA ARG A 61 -29.62 -4.15 2.76
C ARG A 61 -28.94 -4.68 1.50
N LEU A 62 -27.69 -5.14 1.59
CA LEU A 62 -27.04 -5.87 0.51
C LEU A 62 -27.69 -7.24 0.24
N ASN A 63 -28.35 -7.87 1.22
CA ASN A 63 -29.13 -9.08 0.99
C ASN A 63 -30.41 -8.84 0.16
N THR A 64 -30.94 -7.62 0.16
CA THR A 64 -32.12 -7.28 -0.66
C THR A 64 -31.76 -6.81 -2.07
N LEU A 65 -30.49 -6.40 -2.29
CA LEU A 65 -29.98 -6.02 -3.60
C LEU A 65 -29.79 -7.27 -4.50
N GLN A 66 -30.74 -7.47 -5.41
CA GLN A 66 -30.62 -8.47 -6.47
C GLN A 66 -29.72 -7.93 -7.60
N PRO A 67 -28.79 -8.74 -8.14
CA PRO A 67 -28.01 -8.35 -9.31
C PRO A 67 -28.92 -8.04 -10.49
N ASN A 68 -28.78 -6.85 -11.07
CA ASN A 68 -29.49 -6.52 -12.30
C ASN A 68 -28.79 -7.21 -13.47
N MET A 69 -29.44 -8.18 -14.11
CA MET A 69 -28.89 -8.93 -15.25
C MET A 69 -28.39 -8.05 -16.41
N SER A 70 -28.89 -6.82 -16.56
CA SER A 70 -28.39 -5.88 -17.57
C SER A 70 -26.95 -5.40 -17.33
N MET A 71 -26.38 -5.68 -16.14
CA MET A 71 -24.99 -5.36 -15.82
C MET A 71 -23.99 -6.35 -16.43
N PHE A 72 -24.45 -7.53 -16.86
CA PHE A 72 -23.56 -8.57 -17.36
C PHE A 72 -23.07 -8.26 -18.77
N LYS A 73 -21.78 -8.52 -19.02
CA LYS A 73 -21.13 -8.24 -20.30
C LYS A 73 -21.65 -9.15 -21.42
N LYS A 74 -22.18 -10.33 -21.07
CA LYS A 74 -22.80 -11.27 -22.01
C LYS A 74 -24.17 -11.73 -21.53
N VAL A 75 -25.05 -11.96 -22.51
CA VAL A 75 -26.44 -12.40 -22.29
C VAL A 75 -26.52 -13.82 -21.70
N ASP A 76 -25.52 -14.68 -21.95
CA ASP A 76 -25.48 -16.06 -21.47
C ASP A 76 -24.77 -16.23 -20.11
N GLU A 77 -24.34 -15.13 -19.47
CA GLU A 77 -23.73 -15.18 -18.15
C GLU A 77 -24.69 -15.73 -17.10
N LYS A 78 -24.21 -16.70 -16.32
CA LYS A 78 -24.90 -17.23 -15.15
C LYS A 78 -24.03 -17.00 -13.93
N ILE A 79 -24.68 -16.61 -12.85
CA ILE A 79 -24.04 -16.44 -11.55
C ILE A 79 -23.59 -17.82 -11.06
N LEU A 80 -22.29 -17.94 -10.78
CA LEU A 80 -21.68 -19.07 -10.11
C LEU A 80 -21.60 -18.82 -8.60
N GLU A 81 -21.22 -17.62 -8.20
CA GLU A 81 -21.16 -17.19 -6.79
C GLU A 81 -21.68 -15.76 -6.65
N ASN A 82 -22.28 -15.48 -5.49
CA ASN A 82 -22.76 -14.17 -5.12
C ASN A 82 -22.68 -14.00 -3.61
N CYS A 83 -21.75 -13.20 -3.14
CA CYS A 83 -21.40 -13.13 -1.73
C CYS A 83 -21.01 -11.70 -1.30
N PHE A 84 -20.84 -11.53 0.01
CA PHE A 84 -20.35 -10.30 0.60
C PHE A 84 -18.86 -10.18 0.41
N ALA A 85 -18.41 -9.00 0.04
CA ALA A 85 -16.99 -8.72 -0.06
C ALA A 85 -16.70 -7.25 0.15
N THR A 86 -15.43 -6.96 0.43
CA THR A 86 -14.92 -5.61 0.56
C THR A 86 -13.86 -5.41 -0.51
N GLN A 87 -14.02 -4.37 -1.34
CA GLN A 87 -12.94 -3.93 -2.20
C GLN A 87 -11.96 -3.08 -1.38
N ILE A 88 -10.68 -3.45 -1.46
CA ILE A 88 -9.60 -2.70 -0.83
C ILE A 88 -9.00 -1.74 -1.84
N LEU A 89 -8.88 -0.48 -1.43
CA LEU A 89 -8.20 0.59 -2.13
C LEU A 89 -7.24 1.27 -1.14
N PRO A 90 -6.25 2.04 -1.63
CA PRO A 90 -5.35 2.75 -0.74
C PRO A 90 -6.09 3.62 0.27
N LEU A 91 -5.93 3.30 1.56
CA LEU A 91 -6.58 3.97 2.71
C LEU A 91 -8.12 3.95 2.67
N MET A 92 -8.74 3.06 1.91
CA MET A 92 -10.19 3.01 1.78
C MET A 92 -10.71 1.59 1.60
N GLU A 93 -11.78 1.29 2.33
CA GLU A 93 -12.51 0.03 2.24
C GLU A 93 -13.90 0.32 1.69
N ILE A 94 -14.29 -0.41 0.65
CA ILE A 94 -15.63 -0.29 0.06
C ILE A 94 -16.34 -1.62 0.26
N ALA A 95 -17.33 -1.64 1.15
CA ALA A 95 -18.20 -2.80 1.34
C ALA A 95 -19.17 -2.95 0.14
N GLY A 96 -19.45 -4.19 -0.24
CA GLY A 96 -20.32 -4.48 -1.38
C GLY A 96 -20.61 -5.96 -1.60
N ARG A 97 -21.11 -6.28 -2.80
CA ARG A 97 -21.32 -7.65 -3.26
C ARG A 97 -20.30 -8.03 -4.32
N PHE A 98 -19.70 -9.20 -4.18
CA PHE A 98 -18.92 -9.84 -5.23
C PHE A 98 -19.77 -10.89 -5.94
N ILE A 99 -19.79 -10.81 -7.27
CA ILE A 99 -20.53 -11.74 -8.13
C ILE A 99 -19.53 -12.35 -9.11
N LEU A 100 -19.50 -13.68 -9.17
CA LEU A 100 -18.71 -14.43 -10.11
C LEU A 100 -19.62 -15.10 -11.14
N THR A 101 -19.26 -14.97 -12.42
CA THR A 101 -19.89 -15.70 -13.53
C THR A 101 -18.86 -16.61 -14.19
N GLN A 102 -19.26 -17.34 -15.24
CA GLN A 102 -18.33 -18.19 -16.00
C GLN A 102 -17.27 -17.39 -16.78
N TYR A 103 -17.46 -16.09 -16.97
CA TYR A 103 -16.59 -15.27 -17.82
C TYR A 103 -16.01 -14.04 -17.12
N SER A 104 -16.65 -13.55 -16.06
CA SER A 104 -16.31 -12.27 -15.43
C SER A 104 -16.59 -12.31 -13.93
N PHE A 105 -15.97 -11.39 -13.21
CA PHE A 105 -16.44 -11.00 -11.88
C PHE A 105 -16.96 -9.57 -11.90
N TYR A 106 -17.85 -9.26 -10.96
CA TYR A 106 -18.43 -7.95 -10.74
C TYR A 106 -18.37 -7.62 -9.26
N PHE A 107 -18.05 -6.38 -8.94
CA PHE A 107 -18.14 -5.83 -7.60
C PHE A 107 -19.15 -4.68 -7.59
N ILE A 108 -20.19 -4.82 -6.79
CA ILE A 108 -21.25 -3.83 -6.62
C ILE A 108 -21.05 -3.15 -5.26
N PRO A 109 -20.62 -1.88 -5.21
CA PRO A 109 -20.46 -1.17 -3.96
C PRO A 109 -21.82 -0.92 -3.29
N TYR A 110 -21.82 -0.84 -1.95
CA TYR A 110 -23.02 -0.50 -1.18
C TYR A 110 -23.44 0.96 -1.30
N VAL A 111 -22.46 1.86 -1.42
CA VAL A 111 -22.69 3.31 -1.41
C VAL A 111 -22.93 3.80 -2.85
N GLU A 112 -24.15 4.30 -3.09
CA GLU A 112 -24.69 4.97 -4.29
C GLU A 112 -25.08 4.12 -5.52
N GLU A 113 -26.33 4.33 -5.97
CA GLU A 113 -26.94 3.82 -7.21
C GLU A 113 -26.24 4.26 -8.51
N SER A 114 -25.14 5.03 -8.42
CA SER A 114 -24.44 5.62 -9.57
C SER A 114 -22.95 5.27 -9.70
N ILE A 115 -22.38 4.45 -8.80
CA ILE A 115 -20.97 4.07 -8.91
C ILE A 115 -20.81 2.87 -9.85
N VAL A 116 -19.99 3.09 -10.86
CA VAL A 116 -19.52 2.12 -11.87
C VAL A 116 -19.26 0.76 -11.23
N THR A 117 -20.04 -0.25 -11.62
CA THR A 117 -19.72 -1.65 -11.33
C THR A 117 -18.30 -1.92 -11.80
N LYS A 118 -17.38 -2.15 -10.86
CA LYS A 118 -16.06 -2.61 -11.24
C LYS A 118 -16.20 -4.06 -11.67
N SER A 119 -15.79 -4.35 -12.89
CA SER A 119 -15.91 -5.68 -13.47
C SER A 119 -14.63 -6.06 -14.18
N GLY A 120 -14.22 -7.31 -14.00
CA GLY A 120 -13.05 -7.89 -14.65
C GLY A 120 -13.46 -9.08 -15.48
N VAL A 121 -12.97 -9.16 -16.72
CA VAL A 121 -13.12 -10.38 -17.52
C VAL A 121 -12.06 -11.37 -17.05
N LEU A 122 -12.45 -12.59 -16.71
CA LEU A 122 -11.53 -13.60 -16.16
C LEU A 122 -10.46 -14.01 -17.16
N SER A 123 -10.74 -13.91 -18.46
CA SER A 123 -9.73 -14.17 -19.51
C SER A 123 -8.59 -13.15 -19.55
N ASP A 124 -8.82 -11.95 -19.02
CA ASP A 124 -7.86 -10.85 -19.07
C ASP A 124 -7.01 -10.80 -17.80
N VAL A 125 -7.33 -11.64 -16.81
CA VAL A 125 -6.58 -11.80 -15.57
C VAL A 125 -5.28 -12.56 -15.88
N VAL A 126 -4.15 -11.88 -15.68
CA VAL A 126 -2.81 -12.43 -15.91
C VAL A 126 -2.36 -13.25 -14.71
N TYR A 127 -2.58 -12.71 -13.51
CA TYR A 127 -2.26 -13.37 -12.23
C TYR A 127 -3.42 -13.25 -11.26
N LEU A 128 -3.65 -14.31 -10.50
CA LEU A 128 -4.55 -14.30 -9.36
C LEU A 128 -3.72 -14.62 -8.11
N PHE A 129 -3.59 -13.64 -7.23
CA PHE A 129 -2.82 -13.82 -6.02
C PHE A 129 -3.72 -13.92 -4.80
N ARG A 130 -3.37 -14.84 -3.91
CA ARG A 130 -3.89 -14.87 -2.54
C ARG A 130 -3.30 -13.69 -1.76
N ARG A 131 -4.13 -13.05 -0.95
CA ARG A 131 -3.74 -11.91 -0.12
C ARG A 131 -4.13 -12.13 1.34
N ARG A 132 -3.35 -11.48 2.19
CA ARG A 132 -3.70 -11.30 3.59
C ARG A 132 -4.29 -9.91 3.77
N TYR A 133 -5.40 -9.80 4.49
CA TYR A 133 -5.94 -8.52 4.92
C TYR A 133 -6.10 -8.54 6.44
N ILE A 134 -5.50 -7.57 7.13
CA ILE A 134 -5.44 -7.53 8.60
C ILE A 134 -5.00 -8.90 9.16
N MET A 135 -3.93 -9.45 8.55
CA MET A 135 -3.34 -10.76 8.88
C MET A 135 -4.22 -12.00 8.63
N GLN A 136 -5.38 -11.87 7.97
CA GLN A 136 -6.28 -12.98 7.64
C GLN A 136 -6.17 -13.39 6.17
N HIS A 137 -6.23 -14.70 5.88
CA HIS A 137 -6.05 -15.27 4.53
C HIS A 137 -7.34 -15.29 3.68
N ASN A 138 -8.08 -14.19 3.68
CA ASN A 138 -9.39 -14.04 3.07
C ASN A 138 -9.39 -13.11 1.83
N GLY A 139 -8.23 -12.77 1.28
CA GLY A 139 -8.12 -11.86 0.13
C GLY A 139 -7.76 -12.55 -1.20
N LEU A 140 -8.27 -12.01 -2.31
CA LEU A 140 -7.79 -12.25 -3.68
C LEU A 140 -7.50 -10.94 -4.39
N GLU A 141 -6.37 -10.88 -5.08
CA GLU A 141 -6.04 -9.77 -5.97
C GLU A 141 -5.94 -10.24 -7.42
N PHE A 142 -6.79 -9.66 -8.26
CA PHE A 142 -6.89 -9.92 -9.69
C PHE A 142 -5.98 -8.94 -10.43
N PHE A 143 -4.90 -9.42 -11.03
CA PHE A 143 -3.98 -8.59 -11.81
C PHE A 143 -4.30 -8.65 -13.30
N PHE A 144 -4.48 -7.47 -13.88
CA PHE A 144 -4.59 -7.23 -15.31
C PHE A 144 -3.28 -6.60 -15.81
N GLN A 145 -3.17 -6.36 -17.13
CA GLN A 145 -1.95 -5.79 -17.71
C GLN A 145 -1.53 -4.42 -17.13
N LYS A 146 -2.48 -3.61 -16.66
CA LYS A 146 -2.24 -2.23 -16.22
C LYS A 146 -2.84 -1.87 -14.86
N SER A 147 -3.54 -2.80 -14.22
CA SER A 147 -4.29 -2.53 -13.00
C SER A 147 -4.47 -3.81 -12.20
N SER A 148 -4.82 -3.68 -10.93
CA SER A 148 -5.28 -4.80 -10.12
C SER A 148 -6.56 -4.44 -9.37
N THR A 149 -7.30 -5.47 -8.99
CA THR A 149 -8.49 -5.35 -8.13
C THR A 149 -8.31 -6.26 -6.93
N PHE A 150 -8.22 -5.68 -5.74
CA PHE A 150 -8.10 -6.42 -4.48
C PHE A 150 -9.46 -6.55 -3.79
N ILE A 151 -9.94 -7.79 -3.64
CA ILE A 151 -11.20 -8.14 -2.98
C ILE A 151 -10.90 -8.98 -1.73
N VAL A 152 -11.56 -8.65 -0.62
CA VAL A 152 -11.51 -9.38 0.65
C VAL A 152 -12.89 -9.97 0.92
N PHE A 153 -12.92 -11.27 1.19
CA PHE A 153 -14.12 -12.04 1.49
C PHE A 153 -14.31 -12.20 3.01
N GLU A 154 -15.50 -12.59 3.45
CA GLU A 154 -15.80 -12.74 4.88
C GLU A 154 -14.92 -13.80 5.54
N THR A 155 -14.65 -14.90 4.82
CA THR A 155 -13.91 -16.04 5.35
C THR A 155 -12.83 -16.55 4.39
N LYS A 156 -11.87 -17.30 4.92
CA LYS A 156 -10.85 -17.98 4.11
C LYS A 156 -11.49 -19.04 3.22
N GLU A 157 -12.47 -19.78 3.75
CA GLU A 157 -13.16 -20.88 3.09
C GLU A 157 -13.92 -20.38 1.85
N GLU A 158 -14.59 -19.23 1.97
CA GLU A 158 -15.26 -18.58 0.85
C GLU A 158 -14.27 -18.10 -0.22
N ARG A 159 -13.15 -17.50 0.21
CA ARG A 159 -12.07 -17.11 -0.69
C ARG A 159 -11.49 -18.30 -1.46
N ASP A 160 -11.21 -19.40 -0.77
CA ASP A 160 -10.70 -20.65 -1.35
C ASP A 160 -11.73 -21.25 -2.35
N LYS A 161 -13.03 -21.23 -2.02
CA LYS A 161 -14.11 -21.67 -2.91
C LYS A 161 -14.16 -20.84 -4.20
N ILE A 162 -14.11 -19.51 -4.10
CA ILE A 162 -14.14 -18.60 -5.26
C ILE A 162 -12.94 -18.84 -6.16
N GLU A 163 -11.74 -18.96 -5.58
CA GLU A 163 -10.51 -19.28 -6.31
C GLU A 163 -10.63 -20.61 -7.07
N GLU A 164 -11.15 -21.67 -6.43
CA GLU A 164 -11.35 -22.97 -7.06
C GLU A 164 -12.30 -22.89 -8.26
N ILE A 165 -13.39 -22.13 -8.14
CA ILE A 165 -14.34 -21.92 -9.24
C ILE A 165 -13.68 -21.15 -10.39
N ILE A 166 -12.86 -20.15 -10.12
CA ILE A 166 -12.12 -19.39 -11.14
C ILE A 166 -11.18 -20.32 -11.92
N TYR A 167 -10.41 -21.17 -11.25
CA TYR A 167 -9.52 -22.11 -11.94
C TYR A 167 -10.26 -23.18 -12.75
N LYS A 168 -11.45 -23.61 -12.30
CA LYS A 168 -12.30 -24.55 -13.05
C LYS A 168 -13.01 -23.92 -14.24
N SER A 169 -13.40 -22.64 -14.13
CA SER A 169 -14.20 -21.93 -15.15
C SER A 169 -13.36 -21.21 -16.20
N SER A 170 -12.16 -20.75 -15.84
CA SER A 170 -11.28 -20.05 -16.77
C SER A 170 -10.73 -21.01 -17.84
N LYS A 171 -11.07 -20.74 -19.11
CA LYS A 171 -10.49 -21.44 -20.27
C LYS A 171 -9.00 -21.10 -20.48
N ILE A 172 -8.49 -20.12 -19.74
CA ILE A 172 -7.12 -19.62 -19.80
C ILE A 172 -6.40 -20.02 -18.52
N LYS A 173 -5.12 -20.40 -18.65
CA LYS A 173 -4.25 -20.65 -17.50
C LYS A 173 -3.97 -19.34 -16.77
N ILE A 174 -4.86 -18.95 -15.86
CA ILE A 174 -4.56 -17.96 -14.85
C ILE A 174 -3.36 -18.51 -14.07
N LYS A 175 -2.28 -17.73 -14.00
CA LYS A 175 -1.12 -18.13 -13.22
C LYS A 175 -1.46 -18.01 -11.74
N ALA A 176 -1.66 -19.16 -11.10
CA ALA A 176 -1.67 -19.27 -9.66
C ALA A 176 -0.26 -18.97 -9.15
N ASP A 177 -0.16 -18.15 -8.11
CA ASP A 177 1.07 -18.01 -7.34
C ASP A 177 0.98 -18.88 -6.08
N ASP A 178 1.03 -20.19 -6.29
CA ASP A 178 1.14 -21.21 -5.25
C ASP A 178 2.61 -21.49 -4.86
N GLY A 179 3.54 -20.63 -5.29
CA GLY A 179 4.98 -20.80 -5.14
C GLY A 179 5.62 -21.72 -6.17
N SER A 180 4.87 -22.36 -7.08
CA SER A 180 5.43 -23.25 -8.11
C SER A 180 6.42 -22.56 -9.06
N GLN A 181 6.22 -21.26 -9.32
CA GLN A 181 7.08 -20.45 -10.17
C GLN A 181 8.32 -19.90 -9.46
N PHE A 182 8.45 -20.08 -8.14
CA PHE A 182 9.53 -19.47 -7.35
C PHE A 182 10.92 -19.89 -7.82
N ASN A 183 11.13 -21.20 -8.02
CA ASN A 183 12.40 -21.73 -8.51
C ASN A 183 12.68 -21.29 -9.96
N GLU A 184 11.65 -21.15 -10.80
CA GLU A 184 11.80 -20.65 -12.17
C GLU A 184 12.29 -19.19 -12.14
N MET A 185 11.63 -18.33 -11.36
CA MET A 185 11.97 -16.91 -11.25
C MET A 185 13.36 -16.69 -10.65
N ILE A 186 13.75 -17.46 -9.63
CA ILE A 186 15.12 -17.44 -9.10
C ILE A 186 16.14 -17.78 -10.19
N ASN A 187 15.88 -18.84 -10.97
CA ASN A 187 16.82 -19.26 -12.01
C ASN A 187 16.93 -18.22 -13.13
N LYS A 188 15.81 -17.59 -13.52
CA LYS A 188 15.83 -16.47 -14.47
C LYS A 188 16.67 -15.31 -13.94
N TRP A 189 16.47 -14.93 -12.68
CA TRP A 189 17.24 -13.85 -12.05
C TRP A 189 18.74 -14.17 -12.00
N LYS A 190 19.12 -15.39 -11.56
CA LYS A 190 20.51 -15.85 -11.55
C LYS A 190 21.18 -15.83 -12.92
N LYS A 191 20.43 -16.12 -13.97
CA LYS A 191 20.91 -16.09 -15.36
C LYS A 191 20.85 -14.69 -16.00
N ARG A 192 20.43 -13.67 -15.26
CA ARG A 192 20.18 -12.30 -15.75
C ARG A 192 19.14 -12.25 -16.88
N GLU A 193 18.21 -13.20 -16.91
CA GLU A 193 17.07 -13.19 -17.83
C GLU A 193 15.96 -12.24 -17.35
N ILE A 194 15.97 -11.86 -16.07
CA ILE A 194 15.17 -10.79 -15.48
C ILE A 194 16.07 -9.89 -14.63
N THR A 195 15.68 -8.62 -14.54
CA THR A 195 16.37 -7.58 -13.77
C THR A 195 16.20 -7.76 -12.26
N ASN A 196 17.04 -7.08 -11.48
CA ASN A 196 16.88 -6.99 -10.02
C ASN A 196 15.53 -6.35 -9.67
N TYR A 197 15.12 -5.30 -10.40
CA TYR A 197 13.81 -4.68 -10.23
C TYR A 197 12.65 -5.66 -10.42
N GLU A 198 12.63 -6.41 -11.53
CA GLU A 198 11.56 -7.38 -11.82
C GLU A 198 11.49 -8.49 -10.76
N TYR A 199 12.66 -8.95 -10.31
CA TYR A 199 12.73 -9.97 -9.25
C TYR A 199 12.24 -9.43 -7.90
N LEU A 200 12.56 -8.18 -7.55
CA LEU A 200 12.04 -7.54 -6.34
C LEU A 200 10.52 -7.33 -6.40
N ILE A 201 9.97 -6.92 -7.55
CA ILE A 201 8.51 -6.83 -7.74
C ILE A 201 7.87 -8.21 -7.53
N TYR A 202 8.44 -9.26 -8.13
CA TYR A 202 7.97 -10.63 -7.94
C TYR A 202 7.98 -11.03 -6.46
N LEU A 203 9.10 -10.84 -5.75
CA LEU A 203 9.21 -11.15 -4.31
C LEU A 203 8.18 -10.40 -3.46
N ASN A 204 7.95 -9.12 -3.75
CA ASN A 204 6.93 -8.33 -3.07
C ASN A 204 5.54 -8.95 -3.25
N PHE A 205 5.15 -9.28 -4.47
CA PHE A 205 3.82 -9.83 -4.76
C PHE A 205 3.60 -11.22 -4.17
N ILE A 206 4.59 -12.11 -4.21
CA ILE A 206 4.45 -13.45 -3.60
C ILE A 206 4.45 -13.39 -2.07
N ALA A 207 5.08 -12.36 -1.48
CA ALA A 207 5.02 -12.10 -0.04
C ALA A 207 3.66 -11.54 0.42
N GLY A 208 2.75 -11.27 -0.52
CA GLY A 208 1.41 -10.73 -0.26
C GLY A 208 1.32 -9.21 -0.27
N ARG A 209 2.39 -8.50 -0.68
CA ARG A 209 2.38 -7.04 -0.76
C ARG A 209 1.57 -6.56 -1.97
N SER A 210 0.90 -5.41 -1.82
CA SER A 210 -0.03 -4.86 -2.82
C SER A 210 0.02 -3.35 -2.84
N TYR A 211 -0.13 -2.76 -4.04
CA TYR A 211 -0.31 -1.31 -4.19
C TYR A 211 -1.67 -0.83 -3.67
N ASN A 212 -2.66 -1.72 -3.54
CA ASN A 212 -4.00 -1.39 -3.03
C ASN A 212 -4.06 -1.32 -1.50
N ASP A 213 -3.11 -1.94 -0.79
CA ASP A 213 -3.06 -1.93 0.68
C ASP A 213 -1.75 -1.29 1.15
N LEU A 214 -1.82 -0.04 1.62
CA LEU A 214 -0.64 0.71 2.07
C LEU A 214 0.01 0.10 3.31
N THR A 215 -0.69 -0.74 4.08
CA THR A 215 -0.09 -1.45 5.23
C THR A 215 0.88 -2.53 4.79
N GLN A 216 0.71 -3.01 3.55
CA GLN A 216 1.52 -4.04 2.91
C GLN A 216 2.05 -3.56 1.55
N TYR A 217 2.41 -2.28 1.44
CA TYR A 217 2.92 -1.73 0.19
C TYR A 217 4.23 -2.41 -0.25
N PRO A 218 4.53 -2.52 -1.55
CA PRO A 218 5.82 -3.03 -2.01
C PRO A 218 7.01 -2.25 -1.43
N ILE A 219 8.08 -2.96 -1.11
CA ILE A 219 9.29 -2.44 -0.47
C ILE A 219 10.52 -2.70 -1.33
N PHE A 220 11.41 -1.70 -1.39
CA PHE A 220 12.68 -1.74 -2.11
C PHE A 220 13.83 -1.27 -1.20
N PRO A 221 15.06 -1.73 -1.43
CA PRO A 221 16.21 -1.28 -0.65
C PRO A 221 16.59 0.15 -1.00
N TRP A 222 17.14 0.89 -0.04
CA TRP A 222 18.15 1.90 -0.38
C TRP A 222 19.39 1.23 -0.97
N VAL A 223 19.82 1.60 -2.19
CA VAL A 223 21.01 1.00 -2.82
C VAL A 223 22.26 1.89 -2.74
N LEU A 224 22.10 3.21 -2.87
CA LEU A 224 23.20 4.17 -2.73
C LEU A 224 23.26 4.74 -1.31
N SER A 225 24.46 5.18 -0.91
CA SER A 225 24.77 5.80 0.38
C SER A 225 25.27 7.25 0.25
N ASN A 226 25.54 7.72 -0.97
CA ASN A 226 26.09 9.06 -1.23
C ASN A 226 25.11 9.96 -1.99
N TYR A 227 24.42 10.84 -1.26
CA TYR A 227 23.48 11.81 -1.81
C TYR A 227 23.93 13.27 -1.65
N SER A 228 25.09 13.51 -1.03
CA SER A 228 25.63 14.85 -0.79
C SER A 228 26.66 15.29 -1.86
N SER A 229 27.36 14.35 -2.49
CA SER A 229 28.45 14.65 -3.43
C SER A 229 27.96 15.26 -4.75
N SER A 230 28.79 16.06 -5.40
CA SER A 230 28.49 16.69 -6.71
C SER A 230 28.47 15.71 -7.87
N SER A 231 29.14 14.58 -7.75
CA SER A 231 29.16 13.48 -8.71
C SER A 231 29.09 12.15 -7.98
N ILE A 232 28.70 11.09 -8.69
CA ILE A 232 28.67 9.73 -8.16
C ILE A 232 29.27 8.77 -9.19
N ASP A 233 30.16 7.89 -8.72
CA ASP A 233 30.73 6.80 -9.53
C ASP A 233 30.13 5.48 -9.09
N LEU A 234 29.36 4.84 -9.97
CA LEU A 234 28.71 3.56 -9.72
C LEU A 234 29.69 2.37 -9.75
N ASN A 235 30.95 2.59 -10.13
CA ASN A 235 32.00 1.56 -9.99
C ASN A 235 32.67 1.59 -8.61
N ASP A 236 32.47 2.67 -7.85
CA ASP A 236 33.01 2.77 -6.49
C ASP A 236 32.03 2.18 -5.47
N SER A 237 32.40 1.03 -4.92
CA SER A 237 31.65 0.34 -3.87
C SER A 237 31.33 1.20 -2.64
N LEU A 238 32.10 2.26 -2.36
CA LEU A 238 31.85 3.17 -1.23
C LEU A 238 30.59 4.01 -1.41
N ASN A 239 30.11 4.17 -2.65
CA ASN A 239 28.85 4.87 -2.94
C ASN A 239 27.61 4.01 -2.70
N TYR A 240 27.78 2.73 -2.37
CA TYR A 240 26.68 1.80 -2.11
C TYR A 240 26.42 1.62 -0.61
N ARG A 241 25.17 1.30 -0.29
CA ARG A 241 24.79 0.81 1.02
C ARG A 241 25.30 -0.63 1.21
N ASP A 242 25.67 -0.97 2.45
CA ASP A 242 25.78 -2.36 2.88
C ASP A 242 24.39 -3.03 2.91
N LEU A 243 24.09 -3.84 1.90
CA LEU A 243 22.82 -4.58 1.77
C LEU A 243 22.71 -5.77 2.73
N SER A 244 23.77 -6.12 3.45
CA SER A 244 23.73 -7.19 4.47
C SER A 244 23.17 -6.72 5.82
N LYS A 245 22.95 -5.41 5.97
CA LYS A 245 22.48 -4.80 7.23
C LYS A 245 21.14 -4.11 7.04
N PRO A 246 20.21 -4.21 8.01
CA PRO A 246 19.02 -3.38 8.02
C PRO A 246 19.40 -1.91 8.24
N ILE A 247 18.51 -0.97 7.88
CA ILE A 247 18.75 0.48 8.01
C ILE A 247 19.27 0.83 9.41
N GLY A 248 18.61 0.31 10.43
CA GLY A 248 18.91 0.54 11.83
C GLY A 248 20.36 0.24 12.22
N ALA A 249 20.97 -0.74 11.56
CA ALA A 249 22.33 -1.24 11.84
C ALA A 249 23.44 -0.61 10.99
N LEU A 250 23.10 0.32 10.07
CA LEU A 250 24.11 0.99 9.24
C LEU A 250 24.98 1.98 10.02
N ASN A 251 24.39 2.63 11.03
CA ASN A 251 25.10 3.56 11.92
C ASN A 251 25.40 2.86 13.26
N GLN A 252 26.67 2.59 13.51
CA GLN A 252 27.13 1.83 14.68
C GLN A 252 26.80 2.52 16.01
N GLU A 253 26.99 3.83 16.11
CA GLU A 253 26.69 4.59 17.33
C GLU A 253 25.18 4.54 17.65
N ARG A 254 24.35 4.65 16.62
CA ARG A 254 22.90 4.51 16.79
C ARG A 254 22.50 3.09 17.20
N LEU A 255 23.11 2.08 16.58
CA LEU A 255 22.82 0.68 16.88
C LEU A 255 23.13 0.34 18.34
N GLU A 256 24.25 0.82 18.87
CA GLU A 256 24.63 0.64 20.28
C GLU A 256 23.58 1.23 21.22
N LYS A 257 23.13 2.47 20.97
CA LYS A 257 22.05 3.11 21.74
C LYS A 257 20.74 2.32 21.67
N LEU A 258 20.40 1.73 20.52
CA LEU A 258 19.20 0.89 20.37
C LEU A 258 19.31 -0.41 21.18
N ARG A 259 20.50 -1.03 21.21
CA ARG A 259 20.75 -2.24 22.00
C ARG A 259 20.71 -1.95 23.50
N GLU A 260 21.30 -0.84 23.96
CA GLU A 260 21.20 -0.39 25.35
C GLU A 260 19.74 -0.21 25.78
N ARG A 261 18.95 0.53 24.98
CA ARG A 261 17.51 0.69 25.23
C ARG A 261 16.80 -0.65 25.30
N MET A 262 17.09 -1.58 24.39
CA MET A 262 16.48 -2.90 24.37
C MET A 262 16.75 -3.70 25.64
N LEU A 263 17.96 -3.61 26.21
CA LEU A 263 18.32 -4.30 27.45
C LEU A 263 17.60 -3.74 28.68
N GLU A 264 17.20 -2.48 28.64
CA GLU A 264 16.43 -1.82 29.72
C GLU A 264 14.92 -2.08 29.64
N MET A 265 14.43 -2.68 28.55
CA MET A 265 13.00 -2.90 28.31
C MET A 265 12.46 -4.14 29.03
N THR A 266 11.19 -4.06 29.44
CA THR A 266 10.42 -5.25 29.82
C THR A 266 9.97 -6.01 28.57
N PRO A 267 10.01 -7.36 28.55
CA PRO A 267 9.54 -8.15 27.42
C PRO A 267 8.11 -7.81 26.95
N PRO A 268 7.79 -7.93 25.64
CA PRO A 268 8.65 -8.43 24.58
C PRO A 268 9.76 -7.42 24.20
N LEU A 269 10.98 -7.93 24.04
CA LEU A 269 12.12 -7.12 23.62
C LEU A 269 12.03 -6.82 22.14
N PHE A 270 12.49 -5.64 21.73
CA PHE A 270 12.66 -5.29 20.32
C PHE A 270 13.81 -4.30 20.11
N LEU A 271 14.43 -4.38 18.94
CA LEU A 271 15.47 -3.42 18.55
C LEU A 271 14.85 -2.19 17.87
N TYR A 272 13.79 -2.36 17.07
CA TYR A 272 13.12 -1.26 16.37
C TYR A 272 11.66 -1.15 16.78
N GLY A 273 11.26 -0.04 17.41
CA GLY A 273 9.85 0.23 17.74
C GLY A 273 9.02 0.71 16.55
N THR A 274 9.56 0.66 15.34
CA THR A 274 8.91 1.10 14.11
C THR A 274 9.30 0.18 12.99
N HIS A 275 8.33 -0.15 12.13
CA HIS A 275 8.56 -1.03 11.00
C HIS A 275 9.10 -0.26 9.80
N TYR A 276 9.99 -0.86 9.01
CA TYR A 276 10.64 -0.22 7.84
C TYR A 276 9.67 0.13 6.69
N SER A 277 8.44 -0.39 6.74
CA SER A 277 7.38 -0.23 5.74
C SER A 277 6.06 0.02 6.46
N THR A 278 5.55 1.25 6.40
CA THR A 278 4.28 1.64 7.02
C THR A 278 3.48 2.51 6.04
N PRO A 279 2.14 2.61 6.21
CA PRO A 279 1.34 3.53 5.41
C PRO A 279 1.87 4.97 5.48
N ALA A 280 2.29 5.42 6.67
CA ALA A 280 2.85 6.75 6.87
C ALA A 280 4.10 6.99 6.03
N TYR A 281 4.95 5.99 5.84
CA TYR A 281 6.17 6.09 5.03
C TYR A 281 5.86 6.13 3.53
N VAL A 282 4.90 5.34 3.07
CA VAL A 282 4.44 5.38 1.68
C VAL A 282 3.85 6.76 1.37
N VAL A 283 2.98 7.26 2.24
CA VAL A 283 2.36 8.58 2.10
C VAL A 283 3.41 9.70 2.19
N PHE A 284 4.40 9.56 3.06
CA PHE A 284 5.54 10.49 3.16
C PHE A 284 6.27 10.63 1.81
N PHE A 285 6.61 9.52 1.15
CA PHE A 285 7.27 9.57 -0.16
C PHE A 285 6.34 10.05 -1.27
N LEU A 286 5.09 9.60 -1.28
CA LEU A 286 4.16 9.81 -2.40
C LEU A 286 3.30 11.06 -2.26
N VAL A 287 3.54 11.93 -1.27
CA VAL A 287 2.73 13.13 -0.99
C VAL A 287 2.55 14.06 -2.19
N ARG A 288 3.49 14.09 -3.15
CA ARG A 288 3.35 14.89 -4.38
C ARG A 288 2.63 14.17 -5.52
N LEU A 289 2.64 12.84 -5.47
CA LEU A 289 1.99 12.00 -6.48
C LEU A 289 0.51 11.79 -6.16
N VAL A 290 0.21 11.54 -4.88
CA VAL A 290 -1.15 11.31 -4.37
C VAL A 290 -1.34 12.04 -3.02
N PRO A 291 -1.34 13.37 -3.02
CA PRO A 291 -1.47 14.20 -1.81
C PRO A 291 -2.74 13.93 -0.97
N GLU A 292 -3.80 13.42 -1.59
CA GLU A 292 -5.04 13.02 -0.92
C GLU A 292 -4.81 11.97 0.16
N PHE A 293 -3.81 11.09 0.01
CA PHE A 293 -3.50 10.09 1.02
C PHE A 293 -3.00 10.71 2.32
N MET A 294 -2.25 11.81 2.25
CA MET A 294 -1.82 12.54 3.45
C MET A 294 -3.01 13.18 4.14
N LEU A 295 -3.89 13.84 3.38
CA LEU A 295 -5.10 14.43 3.94
C LEU A 295 -5.99 13.38 4.60
N HIS A 296 -6.12 12.19 4.00
CA HIS A 296 -6.87 11.10 4.61
C HIS A 296 -6.24 10.63 5.93
N LEU A 297 -4.92 10.42 5.93
CA LEU A 297 -4.20 9.89 7.10
C LEU A 297 -4.07 10.91 8.24
N GLN A 298 -4.01 12.20 7.93
CA GLN A 298 -3.79 13.31 8.87
C GLN A 298 -5.07 14.11 9.12
N SER A 299 -6.24 13.47 9.10
CA SER A 299 -7.53 14.09 9.46
C SER A 299 -7.83 15.41 8.71
N GLY A 300 -7.44 15.48 7.45
CA GLY A 300 -7.73 16.60 6.56
C GLY A 300 -6.67 17.66 6.44
N VAL A 301 -5.53 17.54 7.13
CA VAL A 301 -4.43 18.49 7.01
C VAL A 301 -3.18 17.84 6.42
N PHE A 302 -2.28 18.64 5.86
CA PHE A 302 -0.94 18.15 5.56
C PHE A 302 -0.12 18.08 6.86
N ASP A 303 0.92 17.25 6.86
CA ASP A 303 1.85 17.19 7.98
C ASP A 303 2.60 18.53 8.16
N LYS A 304 3.26 18.72 9.30
CA LYS A 304 4.10 19.90 9.53
C LYS A 304 5.16 20.00 8.43
N PRO A 305 5.43 21.20 7.89
CA PRO A 305 6.38 21.38 6.80
C PRO A 305 7.73 20.69 7.05
N ASP A 306 8.34 20.85 8.23
CA ASP A 306 9.63 20.22 8.54
C ASP A 306 9.64 18.67 8.53
N ARG A 307 8.47 18.03 8.49
CA ARG A 307 8.33 16.57 8.38
C ARG A 307 7.90 16.09 6.99
N ILE A 308 7.57 17.01 6.08
CA ILE A 308 7.23 16.65 4.71
C ILE A 308 8.53 16.29 3.97
N PHE A 309 8.50 15.18 3.23
CA PHE A 309 9.61 14.73 2.40
C PHE A 309 10.02 15.86 1.45
N SER A 310 11.24 16.37 1.58
CA SER A 310 11.69 17.55 0.82
C SER A 310 13.08 17.42 0.23
N SER A 311 13.87 16.42 0.63
CA SER A 311 15.22 16.18 0.13
C SER A 311 15.59 14.70 0.22
N ILE A 312 16.20 14.16 -0.84
CA ILE A 312 16.73 12.78 -0.82
C ILE A 312 17.85 12.64 0.21
N ASP A 313 18.76 13.63 0.22
CA ASP A 313 19.94 13.63 1.09
C ASP A 313 19.55 13.79 2.57
N GLU A 314 18.62 14.69 2.89
CA GLU A 314 18.11 14.82 4.26
C GLU A 314 17.38 13.55 4.71
N CYS A 315 16.61 12.91 3.82
CA CYS A 315 15.94 11.65 4.13
C CYS A 315 16.95 10.54 4.43
N TRP A 316 18.00 10.41 3.61
CA TRP A 316 19.06 9.44 3.84
C TRP A 316 19.78 9.67 5.17
N LYS A 317 20.12 10.92 5.49
CA LYS A 317 20.71 11.28 6.79
C LYS A 317 19.78 10.94 7.94
N GLY A 318 18.48 11.24 7.80
CA GLY A 318 17.45 10.97 8.79
C GLY A 318 17.32 9.48 9.12
N VAL A 319 17.30 8.60 8.11
CA VAL A 319 17.23 7.14 8.30
C VAL A 319 18.50 6.56 8.92
N LEU A 320 19.60 7.31 9.00
CA LEU A 320 20.84 6.91 9.67
C LEU A 320 20.96 7.47 11.09
N SER A 321 20.29 8.58 11.40
CA SER A 321 20.46 9.30 12.68
C SER A 321 19.30 9.12 13.65
N HIS A 322 18.05 9.13 13.18
CA HIS A 322 16.89 9.07 14.07
C HIS A 322 16.60 7.63 14.53
N THR A 323 16.28 7.45 15.81
CA THR A 323 16.10 6.13 16.44
C THR A 323 14.82 5.42 16.02
N SER A 324 13.79 6.18 15.61
CA SER A 324 12.51 5.67 15.10
C SER A 324 12.41 5.68 13.57
N ASP A 325 13.48 6.08 12.87
CA ASP A 325 13.49 6.17 11.42
C ASP A 325 14.32 5.04 10.80
N VAL A 326 13.60 3.99 10.41
CA VAL A 326 14.19 2.80 9.77
C VAL A 326 13.59 2.54 8.38
N LYS A 327 13.10 3.62 7.72
CA LYS A 327 12.46 3.57 6.41
C LYS A 327 13.33 2.92 5.34
N GLU A 328 12.82 1.87 4.71
CA GLU A 328 13.27 1.44 3.38
C GLU A 328 12.50 2.20 2.28
N LEU A 329 12.87 1.98 1.02
CA LEU A 329 12.28 2.69 -0.12
C LEU A 329 11.01 2.02 -0.65
N VAL A 330 10.30 2.77 -1.47
CA VAL A 330 9.19 2.30 -2.32
C VAL A 330 9.66 2.13 -3.78
N PRO A 331 9.01 1.30 -4.60
CA PRO A 331 9.42 1.02 -5.99
C PRO A 331 9.51 2.26 -6.88
N GLU A 332 8.79 3.34 -6.56
CA GLU A 332 8.74 4.57 -7.34
C GLU A 332 10.12 5.20 -7.51
N PHE A 333 11.01 5.07 -6.53
CA PHE A 333 12.41 5.53 -6.61
C PHE A 333 13.16 4.96 -7.84
N TYR A 334 12.73 3.80 -8.32
CA TYR A 334 13.34 3.08 -9.45
C TYR A 334 12.44 3.02 -10.68
N SER A 335 11.23 3.58 -10.66
CA SER A 335 10.25 3.36 -11.74
C SER A 335 9.42 4.57 -12.13
N ASN A 336 9.24 5.54 -11.25
CA ASN A 336 8.36 6.67 -11.48
C ASN A 336 9.00 7.96 -10.95
N VAL A 337 9.22 8.95 -11.81
CA VAL A 337 9.81 10.24 -11.39
C VAL A 337 8.79 11.22 -10.81
N ASN A 338 7.50 10.98 -11.03
CA ASN A 338 6.46 11.97 -10.77
C ASN A 338 6.27 12.28 -9.28
N PHE A 339 6.67 11.40 -8.36
CA PHE A 339 6.61 11.66 -6.91
C PHE A 339 7.62 12.72 -6.44
N LEU A 340 8.58 13.09 -7.29
CA LEU A 340 9.60 14.10 -6.98
C LEU A 340 9.14 15.52 -7.32
N ASN A 341 8.14 15.67 -8.19
CA ASN A 341 7.66 16.98 -8.65
C ASN A 341 6.27 17.30 -8.11
N ASN A 342 6.08 18.51 -7.60
CA ASN A 342 4.81 19.06 -7.15
C ASN A 342 3.98 19.58 -8.34
N LYS A 343 3.57 18.67 -9.24
CA LYS A 343 2.85 19.03 -10.48
C LYS A 343 1.51 19.70 -10.23
N GLU A 344 0.85 19.35 -9.13
CA GLU A 344 -0.44 19.91 -8.73
C GLU A 344 -0.30 21.25 -7.98
N HIS A 345 0.93 21.77 -7.83
CA HIS A 345 1.25 23.02 -7.13
C HIS A 345 0.62 23.09 -5.72
N VAL A 346 0.66 21.97 -5.00
CA VAL A 346 0.12 21.87 -3.64
C VAL A 346 0.95 22.75 -2.70
N TYR A 347 0.28 23.57 -1.90
CA TYR A 347 0.96 24.40 -0.91
C TYR A 347 1.23 23.60 0.37
N PHE A 348 2.48 23.15 0.52
CA PHE A 348 2.94 22.40 1.70
C PHE A 348 3.45 23.27 2.85
N GLY A 349 3.53 24.59 2.65
CA GLY A 349 3.98 25.54 3.67
C GLY A 349 5.50 25.76 3.71
N PHE A 350 5.92 26.57 4.68
CA PHE A 350 7.32 26.92 4.90
C PHE A 350 7.91 26.12 6.05
N ARG A 351 9.14 25.63 5.85
CA ARG A 351 9.95 25.05 6.92
C ARG A 351 10.31 26.09 7.96
N THR A 352 10.78 25.63 9.12
CA THR A 352 11.38 26.51 10.14
C THR A 352 12.58 27.30 9.59
N THR A 353 13.28 26.76 8.59
CA THR A 353 14.38 27.42 7.86
C THR A 353 13.91 28.49 6.86
N GLN A 354 12.60 28.75 6.76
CA GLN A 354 11.96 29.66 5.79
C GLN A 354 12.03 29.20 4.33
N ASP A 355 12.45 27.97 4.08
CA ASP A 355 12.34 27.35 2.76
C ASP A 355 10.88 26.95 2.49
N LEU A 356 10.35 27.34 1.31
CA LEU A 356 9.08 26.80 0.81
C LEU A 356 9.25 25.34 0.42
N ILE A 357 8.28 24.50 0.78
CA ILE A 357 8.25 23.11 0.35
C ILE A 357 7.51 23.00 -0.97
N ASP A 358 8.24 22.57 -1.99
CA ASP A 358 7.73 22.38 -3.35
C ASP A 358 8.30 21.07 -3.92
N ASP A 359 9.03 21.08 -5.05
CA ASP A 359 9.74 19.91 -5.57
C ASP A 359 10.74 19.31 -4.57
N VAL A 360 10.97 18.00 -4.65
CA VAL A 360 11.98 17.31 -3.83
C VAL A 360 13.38 17.74 -4.27
N LYS A 361 14.18 18.23 -3.33
CA LYS A 361 15.60 18.54 -3.54
C LYS A 361 16.36 17.26 -3.88
N LEU A 362 16.90 17.20 -5.09
CA LEU A 362 17.67 16.07 -5.60
C LEU A 362 19.13 16.14 -5.13
N PRO A 363 19.85 15.01 -5.12
CA PRO A 363 21.29 15.00 -4.95
C PRO A 363 21.99 15.85 -6.01
N ASN A 364 23.13 16.45 -5.67
CA ASN A 364 23.85 17.37 -6.56
C ASN A 364 24.30 16.70 -7.88
N TRP A 365 24.47 15.37 -7.90
CA TRP A 365 24.80 14.60 -9.09
C TRP A 365 23.62 14.37 -10.05
N ALA A 366 22.39 14.75 -9.67
CA ALA A 366 21.21 14.66 -10.51
C ALA A 366 20.61 16.05 -10.78
N SER A 367 20.73 16.49 -12.03
CA SER A 367 20.16 17.75 -12.51
C SER A 367 18.64 17.71 -12.73
N SER A 368 18.06 16.52 -12.81
CA SER A 368 16.62 16.32 -13.06
C SER A 368 16.12 15.03 -12.41
N PRO A 369 14.79 14.93 -12.15
CA PRO A 369 14.16 13.70 -11.68
C PRO A 369 14.43 12.50 -12.60
N GLN A 370 14.51 12.73 -13.91
CA GLN A 370 14.83 11.70 -14.90
C GLN A 370 16.26 11.20 -14.75
N GLN A 371 17.23 12.10 -14.59
CA GLN A 371 18.62 11.71 -14.34
C GLN A 371 18.76 10.99 -13.00
N PHE A 372 18.09 11.46 -11.95
CA PHE A 372 18.05 10.78 -10.65
C PHE A 372 17.54 9.35 -10.79
N SER A 373 16.37 9.17 -11.41
CA SER A 373 15.77 7.84 -11.58
C SER A 373 16.62 6.93 -12.45
N GLN A 374 17.27 7.45 -13.50
CA GLN A 374 18.18 6.65 -14.32
C GLN A 374 19.37 6.16 -13.51
N ILE A 375 20.03 7.02 -12.74
CA ILE A 375 21.17 6.64 -11.89
C ILE A 375 20.73 5.64 -10.81
N MET A 376 19.55 5.82 -10.21
CA MET A 376 19.02 4.86 -9.22
C MET A 376 18.75 3.49 -9.86
N LYS A 377 18.21 3.44 -11.09
CA LYS A 377 18.03 2.19 -11.85
C LYS A 377 19.37 1.53 -12.16
N ASP A 378 20.32 2.30 -12.69
CA ASP A 378 21.66 1.80 -13.03
C ASP A 378 22.38 1.29 -11.78
N ALA A 379 22.21 1.95 -10.63
CA ALA A 379 22.73 1.50 -9.36
C ALA A 379 22.05 0.21 -8.88
N LEU A 380 20.72 0.09 -8.99
CA LEU A 380 19.98 -1.12 -8.63
C LEU A 380 20.39 -2.31 -9.49
N GLU A 381 20.68 -2.10 -10.78
CA GLU A 381 21.08 -3.14 -11.73
C GLU A 381 22.62 -3.31 -11.82
N SER A 382 23.39 -2.68 -10.93
CA SER A 382 24.85 -2.80 -10.94
C SER A 382 25.32 -4.18 -10.47
N ASP A 383 26.54 -4.57 -10.88
CA ASP A 383 27.15 -5.82 -10.43
C ASP A 383 27.28 -5.87 -8.90
N TYR A 384 27.61 -4.74 -8.25
CA TYR A 384 27.65 -4.66 -6.78
C TYR A 384 26.31 -5.06 -6.16
N VAL A 385 25.19 -4.51 -6.66
CA VAL A 385 23.88 -4.85 -6.12
C VAL A 385 23.52 -6.29 -6.46
N SER A 386 23.73 -6.75 -7.70
CA SER A 386 23.44 -8.14 -8.08
C SER A 386 24.19 -9.17 -7.22
N GLU A 387 25.43 -8.88 -6.80
CA GLU A 387 26.22 -9.76 -5.92
C GLU A 387 25.78 -9.74 -4.44
N ASN A 388 25.04 -8.71 -4.02
CA ASN A 388 24.72 -8.48 -2.61
C ASN A 388 23.22 -8.44 -2.28
N LEU A 389 22.34 -8.33 -3.29
CA LEU A 389 20.91 -8.13 -3.11
C LEU A 389 20.23 -9.29 -2.38
N ASN A 390 20.73 -10.52 -2.55
CA ASN A 390 20.23 -11.68 -1.82
C ASN A 390 20.33 -11.49 -0.30
N LYS A 391 21.35 -10.77 0.20
CA LYS A 391 21.53 -10.51 1.63
C LYS A 391 20.43 -9.60 2.17
N TRP A 392 20.03 -8.59 1.40
CA TRP A 392 18.89 -7.73 1.75
C TRP A 392 17.57 -8.51 1.67
N ILE A 393 17.42 -9.37 0.67
CA ILE A 393 16.25 -10.27 0.56
C ILE A 393 16.15 -11.16 1.80
N ASP A 394 17.27 -11.67 2.32
CA ASP A 394 17.28 -12.49 3.53
C ASP A 394 16.77 -11.73 4.77
N LEU A 395 17.07 -10.43 4.88
CA LEU A 395 16.55 -9.55 5.94
C LEU A 395 15.04 -9.33 5.83
N ILE A 396 14.54 -9.08 4.62
CA ILE A 396 13.14 -8.65 4.44
C ILE A 396 12.18 -9.80 4.24
N PHE A 397 12.57 -10.83 3.49
CA PHE A 397 11.71 -11.94 3.06
C PHE A 397 12.25 -13.32 3.47
N GLY A 398 13.54 -13.43 3.77
CA GLY A 398 14.20 -14.70 4.06
C GLY A 398 14.37 -15.00 5.54
N TYR A 399 15.41 -15.78 5.83
CA TYR A 399 15.59 -16.40 7.14
C TYR A 399 16.03 -15.42 8.24
N LEU A 400 16.59 -14.25 7.87
CA LEU A 400 17.00 -13.20 8.81
C LEU A 400 15.83 -12.32 9.27
N GLN A 401 14.61 -12.55 8.77
CA GLN A 401 13.41 -11.84 9.24
C GLN A 401 12.95 -12.33 10.62
N ARG A 402 13.30 -13.57 11.01
CA ARG A 402 12.75 -14.21 12.22
C ARG A 402 13.83 -14.68 13.20
N PRO A 403 13.51 -14.78 14.49
CA PRO A 403 14.42 -15.33 15.48
C PRO A 403 14.75 -16.81 15.19
N PRO A 404 15.96 -17.29 15.56
CA PRO A 404 17.02 -16.55 16.23
C PRO A 404 17.87 -15.68 15.29
N ALA A 405 17.90 -15.98 13.98
CA ALA A 405 18.83 -15.34 13.05
C ALA A 405 18.62 -13.82 12.90
N ALA A 406 17.40 -13.33 13.11
CA ALA A 406 17.11 -11.90 13.18
C ALA A 406 17.88 -11.17 14.29
N PHE A 407 18.21 -11.85 15.41
CA PHE A 407 19.02 -11.24 16.46
C PHE A 407 20.45 -10.96 16.00
N ASP A 408 21.08 -11.97 15.39
CA ASP A 408 22.47 -11.89 14.95
C ASP A 408 22.65 -10.84 13.83
N ALA A 409 21.60 -10.60 13.05
CA ALA A 409 21.56 -9.61 11.98
C ALA A 409 21.02 -8.24 12.41
N ASP A 410 20.75 -8.00 13.71
CA ASP A 410 20.14 -6.78 14.22
C ASP A 410 18.84 -6.41 13.48
N ASN A 411 18.01 -7.40 13.13
CA ASN A 411 16.83 -7.25 12.27
C ASN A 411 15.54 -7.62 13.02
N TRP A 412 15.44 -7.23 14.29
CA TRP A 412 14.28 -7.52 15.13
C TRP A 412 13.41 -6.28 15.34
N ILE A 413 12.12 -6.39 15.00
CA ILE A 413 11.07 -5.38 15.20
C ILE A 413 10.10 -5.82 16.30
#